data_AF-A0A521ZRP6-F1
#
_entry.id   AF-A0A521ZRP6-F1
#
_cell.length_a   1.000
_cell.length_b   1.000
_cell.length_c   1.000
_cell.angle_alpha   90.00
_cell.angle_beta   90.00
_cell.angle_gamma   90.00
#
_symmetry.space_group_name_H-M   'P 1'
#
loop_
_entity.id
_entity.type
_entity.pdbx_description
1 polymer ?
#
loop_
_entity_poly.entity_id
_entity_poly.type
_entity_poly.pdbx_seq_one_letter_code
_entity_poly.pdbx_strand_id
1 'polypeptide(L)'
;MTRASNCIRPVQLVCAYCLVLLLSTLNAWAHGPFDNSTRLYVLDDHLELALTVGMDGARQILSVAGVSPEESAKLLAVSGPGSFRDAPIALATRLFEIKAGAETLNARKLKVFTDGLEANFALEYPRATNASLAVEARYFNGVEPLLAGALTVTDENGNILDRAVLSRASAAARVAIARVAGSNGIESVAVASTASTASNEPIHVTVASGSSVRPEQSSAPLLVWCAVGLAILLTAWFVGKRFFKR
;
A
#
# COMPACT_ATOMS: atom_id res chain seq x y z
N MET A 1 -44.86 8.49 44.61
CA MET A 1 -44.27 8.44 43.25
C MET A 1 -43.78 9.84 42.88
N THR A 2 -42.53 10.18 43.23
CA THR A 2 -41.91 11.45 42.88
C THR A 2 -41.24 11.32 41.51
N ARG A 3 -41.81 11.98 40.49
CA ARG A 3 -41.18 12.13 39.17
C ARG A 3 -39.95 13.02 39.35
N ALA A 4 -38.76 12.43 39.35
CA ALA A 4 -37.51 13.16 39.24
C ALA A 4 -37.41 13.72 37.81
N SER A 5 -37.72 15.00 37.65
CA SER A 5 -37.54 15.71 36.38
C SER A 5 -36.05 15.90 36.14
N ASN A 6 -35.47 15.10 35.23
CA ASN A 6 -34.09 15.24 34.78
C ASN A 6 -33.93 16.56 34.03
N CYS A 7 -33.59 17.61 34.77
CA CYS A 7 -33.26 18.92 34.23
C CYS A 7 -31.83 18.83 33.65
N ILE A 8 -31.72 18.53 32.35
CA ILE A 8 -30.45 18.53 31.63
C ILE A 8 -29.86 19.93 31.74
N ARG A 9 -28.67 20.04 32.35
CA ARG A 9 -28.06 21.34 32.59
C ARG A 9 -27.55 21.91 31.27
N PRO A 10 -27.70 23.23 31.01
CA PRO A 10 -27.27 23.85 29.76
C PRO A 10 -25.78 23.60 29.43
N VAL A 11 -24.95 23.39 30.46
CA VAL A 11 -23.53 23.01 30.30
C VAL A 11 -23.36 21.65 29.61
N GLN A 12 -24.25 20.69 29.87
CA GLN A 12 -24.21 19.36 29.23
C GLN A 12 -24.53 19.43 27.73
N LEU A 13 -25.44 20.33 27.33
CA LEU A 13 -25.78 20.55 25.92
C LEU A 13 -24.62 21.19 25.15
N VAL A 14 -23.92 22.16 25.74
CA VAL A 14 -22.75 22.80 25.11
C VAL A 14 -21.61 21.80 24.95
N CYS A 15 -21.30 21.00 25.98
CA CYS A 15 -20.26 19.98 25.89
C CYS A 15 -20.59 18.91 24.82
N ALA A 16 -21.84 18.46 24.74
CA ALA A 16 -22.27 17.52 23.72
C ALA A 16 -22.14 18.11 22.31
N TYR A 17 -22.50 19.37 22.12
CA TYR A 17 -22.38 20.06 20.83
C TYR A 17 -20.92 20.24 20.39
N CYS A 18 -20.05 20.69 21.31
CA CYS A 18 -18.62 20.80 21.02
C CYS A 18 -17.97 19.45 20.70
N LEU A 19 -18.37 18.38 21.39
CA LEU A 19 -17.88 17.02 21.11
C LEU A 19 -18.31 16.55 19.72
N VAL A 20 -19.56 16.78 19.32
CA VAL A 20 -20.07 16.44 17.99
C VAL A 20 -19.34 17.23 16.89
N LEU A 21 -19.10 18.52 17.10
CA LEU A 21 -18.31 19.34 16.15
C LEU A 21 -16.85 18.88 16.08
N LEU A 22 -16.23 18.56 17.21
CA LEU A 22 -14.86 18.03 17.22
C LEU A 22 -14.78 16.71 16.46
N LEU A 23 -15.71 15.79 16.74
CA LEU A 23 -15.81 14.49 16.06
C LEU A 23 -16.14 14.62 14.56
N SER A 24 -16.86 15.66 14.13
CA SER A 24 -17.14 15.88 12.70
C SER A 24 -15.98 16.55 11.96
N THR A 25 -15.06 17.25 12.64
CA THR A 25 -13.82 17.76 12.04
C THR A 25 -12.69 16.74 11.96
N LEU A 26 -12.79 15.65 12.73
CA LEU A 26 -12.01 14.45 12.49
C LEU A 26 -12.58 13.80 11.23
N ASN A 27 -12.21 14.32 10.06
CA ASN A 27 -12.32 13.59 8.82
C ASN A 27 -11.60 12.27 9.05
N ALA A 28 -12.38 11.25 9.39
CA ALA A 28 -11.93 9.89 9.46
C ALA A 28 -11.53 9.54 8.03
N TRP A 29 -10.25 9.76 7.71
CA TRP A 29 -9.53 9.05 6.67
C TRP A 29 -9.48 7.57 7.10
N ALA A 30 -10.66 6.95 7.15
CA ALA A 30 -10.89 5.55 7.48
C ALA A 30 -10.81 4.69 6.21
N HIS A 31 -10.65 5.32 5.04
CA HIS A 31 -10.09 4.70 3.86
C HIS A 31 -8.59 4.55 4.11
N GLY A 32 -8.14 3.31 4.24
CA GLY A 32 -6.83 2.96 4.78
C GLY A 32 -5.64 3.63 4.07
N PRO A 33 -4.46 3.67 4.72
CA PRO A 33 -3.30 4.49 4.30
C PRO A 33 -2.61 4.03 3.00
N PHE A 34 -3.17 3.03 2.30
CA PHE A 34 -2.55 2.45 1.12
C PHE A 34 -3.49 2.59 -0.07
N ASP A 35 -3.13 3.48 -1.00
CA ASP A 35 -3.83 3.65 -2.28
C ASP A 35 -3.72 2.41 -3.18
N ASN A 36 -2.85 1.47 -2.81
CA ASN A 36 -2.67 0.19 -3.49
C ASN A 36 -2.25 -0.92 -2.53
N SER A 37 -2.63 -2.16 -2.87
CA SER A 37 -2.11 -3.36 -2.20
C SER A 37 -1.82 -4.45 -3.23
N THR A 38 -0.76 -5.21 -2.99
CA THR A 38 -0.36 -6.34 -3.82
C THR A 38 -0.39 -7.63 -3.00
N ARG A 39 -1.01 -8.67 -3.55
CA ARG A 39 -0.98 -10.02 -2.98
C ARG A 39 -0.36 -10.96 -3.99
N LEU A 40 0.56 -11.80 -3.53
CA LEU A 40 1.17 -12.86 -4.32
C LEU A 40 0.78 -14.20 -3.70
N TYR A 41 -0.04 -14.95 -4.42
CA TYR A 41 -0.42 -16.31 -4.09
C TYR A 41 0.54 -17.28 -4.76
N VAL A 42 1.10 -18.15 -3.94
CA VAL A 42 2.10 -19.15 -4.31
C VAL A 42 1.38 -20.49 -4.37
N LEU A 43 0.79 -20.82 -5.52
CA LEU A 43 -0.06 -21.99 -5.74
C LEU A 43 0.72 -23.16 -6.34
N ASP A 44 0.26 -24.40 -6.18
CA ASP A 44 1.00 -25.62 -6.55
C ASP A 44 1.64 -25.57 -7.96
N ASP A 45 0.91 -25.10 -8.96
CA ASP A 45 1.29 -25.12 -10.38
C ASP A 45 1.64 -23.74 -10.97
N HIS A 46 1.26 -22.65 -10.29
CA HIS A 46 1.48 -21.28 -10.78
C HIS A 46 1.62 -20.25 -9.65
N LEU A 47 1.92 -19.02 -10.02
CA LEU A 47 1.86 -17.87 -9.13
C LEU A 47 0.72 -16.97 -9.58
N GLU A 48 -0.09 -16.48 -8.66
CA GLU A 48 -1.11 -15.47 -8.95
C GLU A 48 -0.76 -14.19 -8.20
N LEU A 49 -0.62 -13.09 -8.93
CA LEU A 49 -0.36 -11.77 -8.37
C LEU A 49 -1.57 -10.87 -8.60
N ALA A 50 -2.14 -10.38 -7.51
CA ALA A 50 -3.29 -9.47 -7.53
C ALA A 50 -2.86 -8.08 -7.03
N LEU A 51 -3.05 -7.06 -7.86
CA LEU A 51 -2.88 -5.65 -7.52
C LEU A 51 -4.26 -5.00 -7.40
N THR A 52 -4.57 -4.48 -6.23
CA THR A 52 -5.76 -3.65 -5.99
C THR A 52 -5.34 -2.18 -5.89
N VAL A 53 -6.03 -1.30 -6.59
CA VAL A 53 -5.77 0.15 -6.60
C VAL A 53 -7.07 0.91 -6.85
N GLY A 54 -7.19 2.13 -6.30
CA GLY A 54 -8.33 3.00 -6.60
C GLY A 54 -8.48 3.32 -8.10
N MET A 55 -9.69 3.67 -8.54
CA MET A 55 -9.98 3.90 -9.98
C MET A 55 -9.07 4.93 -10.65
N ASP A 56 -8.70 6.00 -9.95
CA ASP A 56 -7.82 7.02 -10.53
C ASP A 56 -6.39 6.51 -10.69
N GLY A 57 -5.89 5.74 -9.72
CA GLY A 57 -4.60 5.05 -9.84
C GLY A 57 -4.61 4.04 -10.99
N ALA A 58 -5.70 3.26 -11.13
CA ALA A 58 -5.86 2.31 -12.23
C ALA A 58 -5.80 2.99 -13.61
N ARG A 59 -6.51 4.11 -13.80
CA ARG A 59 -6.48 4.88 -15.06
C ARG A 59 -5.08 5.42 -15.36
N GLN A 60 -4.38 5.93 -14.35
CA GLN A 60 -3.02 6.43 -14.53
C GLN A 60 -2.04 5.30 -14.89
N ILE A 61 -2.13 4.15 -14.22
CA ILE A 61 -1.34 2.96 -14.54
C ILE A 61 -1.55 2.53 -15.99
N LEU A 62 -2.81 2.43 -16.44
CA LEU A 62 -3.14 2.06 -17.82
C LEU A 62 -2.62 3.10 -18.83
N SER A 63 -2.78 4.38 -18.54
CA SER A 63 -2.27 5.48 -19.37
C SER A 63 -0.76 5.43 -19.54
N VAL A 64 -0.01 5.27 -18.44
CA VAL A 64 1.46 5.13 -18.46
C VAL A 64 1.91 3.86 -19.18
N ALA A 65 1.11 2.79 -19.10
CA ALA A 65 1.34 1.57 -19.85
C ALA A 65 1.03 1.69 -21.35
N GLY A 66 0.57 2.86 -21.81
CA GLY A 66 0.27 3.16 -23.23
C GLY A 66 -1.11 2.73 -23.68
N VAL A 67 -2.02 2.42 -22.75
CA VAL A 67 -3.41 2.07 -23.06
C VAL A 67 -4.18 3.34 -23.39
N SER A 68 -4.90 3.33 -24.51
CA SER A 68 -5.74 4.48 -24.89
C SER A 68 -6.82 4.77 -23.85
N PRO A 69 -7.32 6.01 -23.75
CA PRO A 69 -8.44 6.34 -22.87
C PRO A 69 -9.69 5.49 -23.14
N GLU A 70 -9.99 5.20 -24.40
CA GLU A 70 -11.16 4.42 -24.81
C GLU A 70 -11.03 2.95 -24.40
N GLU A 71 -9.84 2.36 -24.57
CA GLU A 71 -9.57 0.99 -24.12
C GLU A 71 -9.53 0.90 -22.60
N SER A 72 -8.94 1.89 -21.94
CA SER A 72 -8.96 2.00 -20.47
C SER A 72 -10.39 2.06 -19.95
N ALA A 73 -11.26 2.85 -20.57
CA ALA A 73 -12.67 2.93 -20.20
C ALA A 73 -13.40 1.59 -20.39
N LYS A 74 -13.05 0.81 -21.42
CA LYS A 74 -13.60 -0.55 -21.63
C LYS A 74 -13.10 -1.55 -20.58
N LEU A 75 -11.80 -1.53 -20.27
CA LEU A 75 -11.19 -2.40 -19.25
C LEU A 75 -11.72 -2.10 -17.85
N LEU A 76 -11.99 -0.82 -17.57
CA LEU A 76 -12.49 -0.32 -16.28
C LEU A 76 -14.00 -0.10 -16.25
N ALA A 77 -14.74 -0.54 -17.27
CA ALA A 77 -16.19 -0.47 -17.26
C ALA A 77 -16.74 -1.49 -16.26
N VAL A 78 -17.49 -1.00 -15.26
CA VAL A 78 -18.20 -1.84 -14.31
C VAL A 78 -19.08 -2.83 -15.07
N SER A 79 -18.86 -4.11 -14.81
CA SER A 79 -19.74 -5.17 -15.23
C SER A 79 -20.13 -5.93 -13.98
N GLY A 80 -21.26 -6.65 -14.04
CA GLY A 80 -21.90 -7.20 -12.85
C GLY A 80 -20.97 -8.03 -11.95
N PRO A 81 -21.45 -8.44 -10.75
CA PRO A 81 -20.63 -9.14 -9.77
C PRO A 81 -19.81 -10.29 -10.39
N GLY A 82 -18.49 -10.28 -10.17
CA GLY A 82 -17.57 -11.34 -10.63
C GLY A 82 -17.18 -11.27 -12.11
N SER A 83 -17.49 -10.20 -12.85
CA SER A 83 -17.10 -10.11 -14.27
C SER A 83 -15.65 -9.67 -14.46
N PHE A 84 -14.79 -10.59 -14.88
CA PHE A 84 -13.43 -10.27 -15.28
C PHE A 84 -13.36 -9.90 -16.76
N ARG A 85 -12.45 -8.99 -17.11
CA ARG A 85 -12.09 -8.66 -18.49
C ARG A 85 -10.66 -9.08 -18.75
N ASP A 86 -10.44 -9.80 -19.84
CA ASP A 86 -9.08 -10.06 -20.31
C ASP A 86 -8.45 -8.75 -20.79
N ALA A 87 -7.21 -8.51 -20.38
CA ALA A 87 -6.43 -7.36 -20.81
C ALA A 87 -5.21 -7.83 -21.64
N PRO A 88 -4.67 -6.98 -22.52
CA PRO A 88 -3.50 -7.33 -23.31
C PRO A 88 -2.32 -7.76 -22.43
N ILE A 89 -1.79 -8.97 -22.67
CA ILE A 89 -0.72 -9.53 -21.84
C ILE A 89 0.55 -8.68 -21.81
N ALA A 90 0.80 -7.87 -22.85
CA ALA A 90 1.90 -6.92 -22.91
C ALA A 90 1.90 -5.93 -21.73
N LEU A 91 0.71 -5.60 -21.18
CA LEU A 91 0.57 -4.73 -20.02
C LEU A 91 1.15 -5.36 -18.75
N ALA A 92 1.17 -6.70 -18.63
CA ALA A 92 1.69 -7.38 -17.45
C ALA A 92 3.12 -6.96 -17.13
N THR A 93 3.98 -6.87 -18.15
CA THR A 93 5.40 -6.45 -18.03
C THR A 93 5.58 -4.98 -17.65
N ARG A 94 4.52 -4.17 -17.80
CA ARG A 94 4.47 -2.76 -17.35
C ARG A 94 4.00 -2.64 -15.91
N LEU A 95 3.22 -3.61 -15.43
CA LEU A 95 2.77 -3.67 -14.04
C LEU A 95 3.85 -4.24 -13.14
N PHE A 96 4.34 -5.44 -13.47
CA PHE A 96 5.31 -6.15 -12.64
C PHE A 96 6.40 -6.82 -13.48
N GLU A 97 7.60 -6.90 -12.89
CA GLU A 97 8.63 -7.83 -13.32
C GLU A 97 8.89 -8.83 -12.19
N ILE A 98 8.81 -10.12 -12.51
CA ILE A 98 9.05 -11.21 -11.56
C ILE A 98 10.27 -11.98 -12.02
N LYS A 99 11.27 -12.14 -11.15
CA LYS A 99 12.47 -12.94 -11.42
C LYS A 99 12.62 -14.08 -10.43
N ALA A 100 12.99 -15.26 -10.94
CA ALA A 100 13.41 -16.41 -10.16
C ALA A 100 14.91 -16.63 -10.40
N GLY A 101 15.75 -16.11 -9.51
CA GLY A 101 17.19 -16.06 -9.76
C GLY A 101 17.53 -15.12 -10.93
N ALA A 102 18.11 -15.66 -12.01
CA ALA A 102 18.43 -14.91 -13.23
C ALA A 102 17.31 -14.95 -14.29
N GLU A 103 16.33 -15.84 -14.13
CA GLU A 103 15.24 -16.00 -15.07
C GLU A 103 14.14 -14.97 -14.81
N THR A 104 13.66 -14.31 -15.87
CA THR A 104 12.47 -13.45 -15.79
C THR A 104 11.24 -14.26 -16.17
N LEU A 105 10.26 -14.32 -15.27
CA LEU A 105 9.01 -15.03 -15.49
C LEU A 105 8.06 -14.15 -16.29
N ASN A 106 7.53 -14.68 -17.38
CA ASN A 106 6.52 -13.99 -18.19
C ASN A 106 5.12 -14.35 -17.70
N ALA A 107 4.25 -13.33 -17.59
CA ALA A 107 2.85 -13.57 -17.30
C ALA A 107 2.19 -14.36 -18.44
N ARG A 108 1.34 -15.33 -18.07
CA ARG A 108 0.50 -16.13 -18.98
C ARG A 108 -0.85 -15.49 -19.20
N LYS A 109 -1.40 -14.83 -18.17
CA LYS A 109 -2.70 -14.17 -18.20
C LYS A 109 -2.66 -12.85 -17.45
N LEU A 110 -3.49 -11.91 -17.89
CA LEU A 110 -3.80 -10.67 -17.20
C LEU A 110 -5.30 -10.43 -17.31
N LYS A 111 -5.94 -10.28 -16.15
CA LYS A 111 -7.36 -9.93 -16.04
C LYS A 111 -7.53 -8.66 -15.23
N VAL A 112 -8.56 -7.90 -15.57
CA VAL A 112 -8.97 -6.69 -14.85
C VAL A 112 -10.40 -6.89 -14.37
N PHE A 113 -10.63 -6.61 -13.10
CA PHE A 113 -11.94 -6.57 -12.46
C PHE A 113 -12.11 -5.24 -11.74
N THR A 114 -13.32 -4.68 -11.73
CA THR A 114 -13.61 -3.45 -10.99
C THR A 114 -15.05 -3.45 -10.49
N ASP A 115 -15.25 -2.86 -9.31
CA ASP A 115 -16.56 -2.56 -8.73
C ASP A 115 -16.97 -1.09 -8.91
N GLY A 116 -16.15 -0.30 -9.61
CA GLY A 116 -16.33 1.14 -9.81
C GLY A 116 -15.66 2.03 -8.75
N LEU A 117 -15.15 1.46 -7.65
CA LEU A 117 -14.36 2.15 -6.63
C LEU A 117 -12.88 1.77 -6.70
N GLU A 118 -12.62 0.49 -6.93
CA GLU A 118 -11.28 -0.07 -7.08
C GLU A 118 -11.17 -0.89 -8.36
N ALA A 119 -9.95 -0.99 -8.89
CA ALA A 119 -9.58 -1.92 -9.94
C ALA A 119 -8.63 -2.97 -9.36
N ASN A 120 -8.87 -4.22 -9.75
CA ASN A 120 -8.07 -5.39 -9.41
C ASN A 120 -7.45 -5.93 -10.69
N PHE A 121 -6.11 -5.95 -10.75
CA PHE A 121 -5.33 -6.57 -11.81
C PHE A 121 -4.86 -7.93 -11.31
N ALA A 122 -5.33 -9.01 -11.93
CA ALA A 122 -4.91 -10.37 -11.62
C ALA A 122 -3.97 -10.90 -12.72
N LEU A 123 -2.75 -11.24 -12.33
CA LEU A 123 -1.69 -11.71 -13.21
C LEU A 123 -1.34 -13.16 -12.85
N GLU A 124 -1.25 -14.02 -13.85
CA GLU A 124 -0.85 -15.42 -13.69
C GLU A 124 0.57 -15.61 -14.23
N TYR A 125 1.48 -16.16 -13.45
CA TYR A 125 2.86 -16.48 -13.84
C TYR A 125 3.13 -17.98 -13.66
N PRO A 126 4.08 -18.58 -14.41
CA PRO A 126 4.54 -19.93 -14.12
C PRO A 126 5.08 -20.07 -12.69
N ARG A 127 4.90 -21.24 -12.06
CA ARG A 127 5.53 -21.54 -10.76
C ARG A 127 7.05 -21.53 -10.90
N ALA A 128 7.71 -20.74 -10.06
CA ALA A 128 9.16 -20.76 -9.97
C ALA A 128 9.66 -22.01 -9.25
N THR A 129 10.79 -22.54 -9.72
CA THR A 129 11.51 -23.65 -9.09
C THR A 129 12.44 -23.19 -7.95
N ASN A 130 12.87 -21.92 -8.00
CA ASN A 130 13.73 -21.31 -6.99
C ASN A 130 12.97 -21.01 -5.69
N ALA A 131 13.67 -21.06 -4.55
CA ALA A 131 13.10 -20.77 -3.23
C ALA A 131 12.87 -19.27 -2.95
N SER A 132 13.18 -18.39 -3.90
CA SER A 132 13.02 -16.95 -3.75
C SER A 132 12.68 -16.30 -5.08
N LEU A 133 11.85 -15.26 -5.00
CA LEU A 133 11.45 -14.40 -6.10
C LEU A 133 11.92 -12.97 -5.84
N ALA A 134 12.37 -12.29 -6.89
CA ALA A 134 12.44 -10.83 -6.90
C ALA A 134 11.19 -10.30 -7.61
N VAL A 135 10.41 -9.49 -6.90
CA VAL A 135 9.16 -8.88 -7.37
C VAL A 135 9.38 -7.39 -7.49
N GLU A 136 9.27 -6.83 -8.69
CA GLU A 136 9.40 -5.40 -8.95
C GLU A 136 8.07 -4.83 -9.45
N ALA A 137 7.50 -3.86 -8.72
CA ALA A 137 6.33 -3.09 -9.11
C ALA A 137 6.71 -1.96 -10.06
N ARG A 138 6.68 -2.25 -11.36
CA ARG A 138 7.04 -1.30 -12.43
C ARG A 138 6.03 -0.18 -12.62
N TYR A 139 4.79 -0.38 -12.18
CA TYR A 139 3.74 0.63 -12.28
C TYR A 139 4.02 1.91 -11.46
N PHE A 140 4.97 1.89 -10.50
CA PHE A 140 5.41 3.12 -9.82
C PHE A 140 6.19 4.08 -10.75
N ASN A 141 6.72 3.58 -11.87
CA ASN A 141 7.44 4.38 -12.86
C ASN A 141 6.44 5.15 -13.73
N GLY A 142 6.13 6.39 -13.35
CA GLY A 142 5.30 7.31 -14.15
C GLY A 142 3.94 7.65 -13.53
N VAL A 143 3.59 7.06 -12.38
CA VAL A 143 2.36 7.39 -11.66
C VAL A 143 2.70 8.21 -10.42
N GLU A 144 2.57 9.54 -10.51
CA GLU A 144 3.05 10.50 -9.52
C GLU A 144 2.38 10.44 -8.12
N PRO A 145 1.07 10.18 -7.98
CA PRO A 145 0.39 10.23 -6.68
C PRO A 145 0.35 8.90 -5.91
N LEU A 146 0.84 7.77 -6.44
CA LEU A 146 0.69 6.49 -5.74
C LEU A 146 1.53 6.43 -4.47
N LEU A 147 0.84 6.27 -3.33
CA LEU A 147 1.45 5.96 -2.05
C LEU A 147 2.11 4.58 -2.06
N ALA A 148 2.95 4.33 -1.06
CA ALA A 148 3.47 2.99 -0.82
C ALA A 148 2.33 1.98 -0.64
N GLY A 149 2.53 0.73 -1.06
CA GLY A 149 1.58 -0.35 -0.92
C GLY A 149 2.20 -1.58 -0.27
N ALA A 150 1.39 -2.34 0.44
CA ALA A 150 1.84 -3.59 1.02
C ALA A 150 1.93 -4.69 -0.06
N LEU A 151 3.00 -5.48 -0.02
CA LEU A 151 3.11 -6.77 -0.68
C LEU A 151 2.95 -7.86 0.37
N THR A 152 1.96 -8.73 0.22
CA THR A 152 1.79 -9.93 1.08
C THR A 152 1.92 -11.17 0.22
N VAL A 153 2.75 -12.11 0.66
CA VAL A 153 2.95 -13.40 -0.02
C VAL A 153 2.30 -14.50 0.80
N THR A 154 1.43 -15.29 0.18
CA THR A 154 0.70 -16.39 0.83
C THR A 154 0.80 -17.68 0.03
N ASP A 155 0.81 -18.83 0.69
CA ASP A 155 0.66 -20.14 0.05
C ASP A 155 -0.82 -20.48 -0.24
N GLU A 156 -1.09 -21.64 -0.84
CA GLU A 156 -2.46 -22.10 -1.12
C GLU A 156 -3.31 -22.37 0.14
N ASN A 157 -2.68 -22.53 1.31
CA ASN A 157 -3.35 -22.74 2.59
C ASN A 157 -3.67 -21.42 3.33
N GLY A 158 -3.31 -20.28 2.74
CA GLY A 158 -3.48 -18.96 3.33
C GLY A 158 -2.43 -18.60 4.39
N ASN A 159 -1.36 -19.40 4.53
CA ASN A 159 -0.25 -19.05 5.40
C ASN A 159 0.55 -17.92 4.76
N ILE A 160 0.95 -16.94 5.58
CA ILE A 160 1.76 -15.83 5.11
C ILE A 160 3.22 -16.27 5.10
N LEU A 161 3.82 -16.28 3.92
CA LEU A 161 5.22 -16.65 3.70
C LEU A 161 6.15 -15.44 3.90
N ASP A 162 5.72 -14.26 3.43
CA ASP A 162 6.53 -13.05 3.48
C ASP A 162 5.68 -11.78 3.39
N ARG A 163 6.26 -10.62 3.76
CA ARG A 163 5.66 -9.29 3.63
C ARG A 163 6.72 -8.25 3.29
N ALA A 164 6.38 -7.34 2.38
CA ALA A 164 7.21 -6.18 2.06
C ALA A 164 6.35 -4.93 1.86
N VAL A 165 6.99 -3.78 1.76
CA VAL A 165 6.37 -2.52 1.35
C VAL A 165 7.00 -2.10 0.03
N LEU A 166 6.16 -1.93 -0.99
CA LEU A 166 6.57 -1.45 -2.29
C LEU A 166 6.26 0.04 -2.39
N SER A 167 7.19 0.81 -2.93
CA SER A 167 7.02 2.25 -3.14
C SER A 167 7.90 2.70 -4.29
N ARG A 168 7.79 3.96 -4.73
CA ARG A 168 8.71 4.50 -5.73
C ARG A 168 10.18 4.44 -5.28
N ALA A 169 10.46 4.68 -4.00
CA ALA A 169 11.83 4.61 -3.46
C ALA A 169 12.37 3.18 -3.32
N SER A 170 11.47 2.19 -3.26
CA SER A 170 11.80 0.77 -3.13
C SER A 170 10.75 -0.06 -3.88
N ALA A 171 10.82 -0.03 -5.21
CA ALA A 171 9.82 -0.67 -6.06
C ALA A 171 10.01 -2.19 -6.16
N ALA A 172 11.13 -2.71 -5.67
CA ALA A 172 11.46 -4.13 -5.70
C ALA A 172 11.56 -4.72 -4.29
N ALA A 173 11.10 -5.96 -4.14
CA ALA A 173 11.28 -6.77 -2.95
C ALA A 173 11.77 -8.17 -3.34
N ARG A 174 12.60 -8.76 -2.49
CA ARG A 174 12.91 -10.20 -2.55
C ARG A 174 12.04 -10.90 -1.54
N VAL A 175 11.35 -11.95 -1.97
CA VAL A 175 10.45 -12.73 -1.14
C VAL A 175 10.84 -14.20 -1.14
N ALA A 176 10.70 -14.86 0.00
CA ALA A 176 10.87 -16.30 0.11
C ALA A 176 9.62 -17.03 -0.36
N ILE A 177 9.79 -18.15 -1.06
CA ILE A 177 8.70 -19.06 -1.45
C ILE A 177 9.07 -20.51 -1.16
N ALA A 178 8.07 -21.35 -0.91
CA ALA A 178 8.29 -22.78 -0.73
C ALA A 178 8.80 -23.41 -2.04
N ARG A 179 9.85 -24.23 -1.96
CA ARG A 179 10.31 -25.04 -3.10
C ARG A 179 9.26 -26.07 -3.43
N VAL A 180 9.08 -26.34 -4.73
CA VAL A 180 8.24 -27.44 -5.20
C VAL A 180 8.91 -28.76 -4.80
N ALA A 181 8.26 -29.52 -3.92
CA ALA A 181 8.72 -30.84 -3.51
C ALA A 181 8.82 -31.76 -4.73
N GLY A 182 10.02 -32.28 -5.01
CA GLY A 182 10.29 -33.08 -6.22
C GLY A 182 11.15 -32.37 -7.27
N SER A 183 11.41 -31.07 -7.12
CA SER A 183 12.56 -30.44 -7.78
C SER A 183 13.85 -30.89 -7.08
N ASN A 184 14.26 -32.13 -7.33
CA ASN A 184 15.60 -32.63 -7.01
C ASN A 184 16.61 -31.93 -7.93
N GLY A 185 16.72 -30.61 -7.80
CA GLY A 185 17.86 -29.88 -8.28
C GLY A 185 19.05 -30.42 -7.52
N ILE A 186 19.86 -31.23 -8.19
CA ILE A 186 21.19 -31.61 -7.74
C ILE A 186 21.83 -30.31 -7.25
N GLU A 187 22.01 -30.20 -5.93
CA GLU A 187 22.80 -29.12 -5.35
C GLU A 187 24.16 -29.19 -6.04
N SER A 188 24.40 -28.26 -6.97
CA SER A 188 25.75 -27.94 -7.38
C SER A 188 26.39 -27.34 -6.14
N VAL A 189 26.99 -28.22 -5.34
CA VAL A 189 27.90 -27.86 -4.27
C VAL A 189 28.98 -27.04 -4.94
N ALA A 190 28.85 -25.73 -4.85
CA ALA A 190 29.93 -24.81 -5.16
C ALA A 190 31.07 -25.22 -4.24
N VAL A 191 32.06 -25.91 -4.81
CA VAL A 191 33.34 -26.17 -4.16
C VAL A 191 33.89 -24.81 -3.77
N ALA A 192 33.86 -24.53 -2.47
CA ALA A 192 34.56 -23.42 -1.87
C ALA A 192 36.04 -23.55 -2.23
N SER A 193 36.51 -22.80 -3.22
CA SER A 193 37.93 -22.52 -3.38
C SER A 193 38.32 -21.51 -2.31
N THR A 194 38.75 -22.05 -1.19
CA THR A 194 39.63 -21.36 -0.24
C THR A 194 40.96 -21.07 -0.94
N ALA A 195 41.15 -19.82 -1.37
CA ALA A 195 42.48 -19.26 -1.58
C ALA A 195 42.55 -17.95 -0.80
N SER A 196 42.93 -18.09 0.47
CA SER A 196 43.39 -17.02 1.32
C SER A 196 44.80 -16.63 0.85
N THR A 197 44.99 -15.40 0.39
CA THR A 197 46.30 -14.76 0.38
C THR A 197 46.15 -13.47 1.18
N ALA A 198 46.72 -13.51 2.38
CA ALA A 198 46.75 -12.42 3.33
C ALA A 198 47.55 -11.24 2.76
N SER A 199 46.92 -10.07 2.70
CA SER A 199 47.59 -8.78 2.71
C SER A 199 47.12 -8.04 3.97
N ASN A 200 48.01 -7.99 4.96
CA ASN A 200 47.85 -7.22 6.20
C ASN A 200 48.02 -5.72 5.88
N GLU A 201 46.99 -5.07 5.36
CA GLU A 201 46.87 -3.62 5.47
C GLU A 201 45.75 -3.25 6.45
N PRO A 202 46.01 -2.31 7.39
CA PRO A 202 44.98 -1.82 8.29
C PRO A 202 43.92 -1.07 7.48
N ILE A 203 42.76 -1.70 7.29
CA ILE A 203 41.60 -1.08 6.67
C ILE A 203 41.09 0.02 7.61
N HIS A 204 41.40 1.27 7.27
CA HIS A 204 40.70 2.43 7.82
C HIS A 204 39.26 2.42 7.29
N VAL A 205 38.34 1.83 8.06
CA VAL A 205 36.90 1.98 7.81
C VAL A 205 36.48 3.37 8.29
N THR A 206 36.49 4.34 7.38
CA THR A 206 35.76 5.59 7.59
C THR A 206 34.27 5.27 7.46
N VAL A 207 33.62 5.04 8.60
CA VAL A 207 32.15 4.99 8.68
C VAL A 207 31.64 6.39 8.37
N ALA A 208 31.25 6.63 7.13
CA ALA A 208 30.47 7.80 6.78
C ALA A 208 29.13 7.67 7.49
N SER A 209 28.95 8.43 8.57
CA SER A 209 27.67 8.60 9.24
C SER A 209 26.67 9.14 8.21
N GLY A 210 25.87 8.24 7.64
CA GLY A 210 24.73 8.61 6.82
C GLY A 210 23.86 9.53 7.66
N SER A 211 23.77 10.78 7.22
CA SER A 211 22.92 11.80 7.82
C SER A 211 21.49 11.27 7.91
N SER A 212 21.03 11.09 9.15
CA SER A 212 19.63 10.82 9.47
C SER A 212 18.78 11.86 8.74
N VAL A 213 18.03 11.41 7.73
CA VAL A 213 17.03 12.22 7.06
C VAL A 213 15.92 12.44 8.08
N ARG A 214 16.00 13.58 8.76
CA ARG A 214 14.98 14.08 9.68
C ARG A 214 13.70 14.27 8.85
N PRO A 215 12.57 13.64 9.22
CA PRO A 215 11.31 13.91 8.54
C PRO A 215 11.05 15.41 8.64
N GLU A 216 10.82 16.04 7.48
CA GLU A 216 10.43 17.43 7.39
C GLU A 216 9.07 17.56 8.09
N GLN A 217 9.13 17.96 9.35
CA GLN A 217 8.00 18.18 10.21
C GLN A 217 7.27 19.42 9.69
N SER A 218 6.31 19.20 8.78
CA SER A 218 5.41 20.24 8.29
C SER A 218 4.77 20.94 9.50
N SER A 219 5.19 22.18 9.71
CA SER A 219 4.82 23.03 10.84
C SER A 219 3.44 23.69 10.67
N ALA A 220 2.65 23.20 9.70
CA ALA A 220 1.42 23.86 9.27
C ALA A 220 0.10 23.56 10.04
N PRO A 221 -0.02 22.67 11.05
CA PRO A 221 -1.31 22.55 11.76
C PRO A 221 -1.41 23.40 13.04
N LEU A 222 -0.30 23.74 13.73
CA LEU A 222 -0.38 24.31 15.08
C LEU A 222 -1.05 25.69 15.12
N LEU A 223 -0.78 26.57 14.15
CA LEU A 223 -1.39 27.91 14.10
C LEU A 223 -2.90 27.85 13.84
N VAL A 224 -3.36 26.91 13.01
CA VAL A 224 -4.79 26.74 12.73
C VAL A 224 -5.52 26.24 13.98
N TRP A 225 -4.96 25.24 14.67
CA TRP A 225 -5.56 24.73 15.92
C TRP A 225 -5.56 25.77 17.05
N CYS A 226 -4.53 26.63 17.15
CA CYS A 226 -4.52 27.74 18.10
C CYS A 226 -5.62 28.77 17.81
N ALA A 227 -5.87 29.11 16.54
CA ALA A 227 -6.91 30.06 16.16
C ALA A 227 -8.32 29.51 16.44
N VAL A 228 -8.57 28.22 16.16
CA VAL A 228 -9.84 27.56 16.48
C VAL A 228 -10.05 27.48 18.00
N GLY A 229 -9.03 27.12 18.77
CA GLY A 229 -9.10 27.09 20.24
C GLY A 229 -9.43 28.46 20.84
N LEU A 230 -8.82 29.53 20.33
CA LEU A 230 -9.09 30.90 20.79
C LEU A 230 -10.53 31.34 20.48
N ALA A 231 -11.05 31.02 19.30
CA ALA A 231 -12.43 31.34 18.92
C ALA A 231 -13.48 30.64 19.81
N ILE A 232 -13.21 29.39 20.20
CA ILE A 232 -14.07 28.63 21.14
C ILE A 232 -14.04 29.25 22.54
N LEU A 233 -12.85 29.64 23.04
CA LEU A 233 -12.73 30.28 24.35
C LEU A 233 -13.43 31.65 24.40
N LEU A 234 -13.30 32.45 23.34
CA LEU A 234 -13.96 33.76 23.25
C LEU A 234 -15.49 33.63 23.20
N THR A 235 -16.01 32.68 22.42
CA THR A 235 -17.46 32.45 22.35
C THR A 235 -18.02 31.94 23.69
N ALA A 236 -17.32 31.02 24.36
CA ALA A 236 -17.69 30.56 25.71
C ALA A 236 -17.70 31.71 26.74
N TRP A 237 -16.70 32.59 26.69
CA TRP A 237 -16.63 33.74 27.59
C TRP A 237 -17.78 34.74 27.39
N PHE A 238 -18.10 35.07 26.13
CA PHE A 238 -19.21 35.98 25.80
C PHE A 238 -20.57 35.43 26.24
N VAL A 239 -20.80 34.12 26.06
CA VAL A 239 -22.04 33.46 26.50
C VAL A 239 -22.12 33.45 28.03
N GLY A 240 -21.05 33.08 28.73
CA GLY A 240 -21.02 33.07 30.20
C GLY A 240 -21.29 34.44 30.82
N LYS A 241 -20.73 35.51 30.25
CA LYS A 241 -20.89 36.89 30.76
C LYS A 241 -22.34 37.39 30.70
N ARG A 242 -23.15 36.88 29.76
CA ARG A 242 -24.59 37.20 29.66
C ARG A 242 -25.43 36.53 30.74
N PHE A 243 -25.01 35.37 31.25
CA PHE A 243 -25.72 34.66 32.30
C PHE A 243 -25.45 35.21 33.70
N PHE A 244 -24.29 35.83 33.95
CA PHE A 244 -23.95 36.42 35.25
C PHE A 244 -24.54 37.83 35.49
N LYS A 245 -25.22 38.42 34.50
CA LYS A 245 -25.84 39.76 34.61
C LYS A 245 -27.36 39.73 34.84
N ARG A 246 -27.94 38.56 35.12
CA ARG A 246 -29.33 38.38 35.55
C ARG A 246 -29.34 37.69 36.90
#